data_AF-A0A952RNH3-F1
#
_entry.id   AF-A0A952RNH3-F1
#
_cell.length_a   1.000
_cell.length_b   1.000
_cell.length_c   1.000
_cell.angle_alpha   90.00
_cell.angle_beta   90.00
_cell.angle_gamma   90.00
#
_symmetry.space_group_name_H-M   'P 1'
#
loop_
_entity.id
_entity.type
_entity.pdbx_description
1 polymer ?
#
loop_
_entity_poly.entity_id
_entity_poly.type
_entity_poly.pdbx_seq_one_letter_code
_entity_poly.pdbx_strand_id
1 'polypeptide(L)'
;MVRSNVRFEDYAGTESCRRCHAAYVEKWLATPMHNMTRAARTAEGVQGPFDGTVFKFREDTATLTSDGGERFVTLASKRFGGGIYKVTRVIGGHHREDYAGVTVSAARADAKPMGDPTEELVLPVSWVYKTRSLRYKGFSVMVKERAGLRAGPVWNQTCIFCHNTPPYLSTVLGALSGTHGYQGEVLDPLLPSSMRAQYVVTDPKKMEEALSAESARLGGSGRTLRATMAVTRSRFRASHLVEVGIGCESCHLGSAEHVKDPERLPSLEPRSDAFAVRLAKPPAAQRAESINRVCARCHQVLFSGYDPTWEGGSRKRGPGGSHINSGEARDMMLGACATKMSCVDCHDPHAPDGVAQLRAADAATMDALCTKCHSKYAGAEALRAHSHHDPAREGARCVSCHMPKKNMSLDGDLTRYHRVGSPTDMTKVIEDRPLECALCHADKSVNDLARTMEKWWSKAYDDGSLERLYGSLDANVLLATAEKGKPHEQAVAFQVLGDAKVKEAAPVLARQLTHTYPLVRGYAKRALESIRGAPLAIDIDAPDDAIAEQVRQLR
;
A
#
# COMPACT_ATOMS: atom_id res chain seq x y z
N MET A 1 -33.03 4.07 -0.42
CA MET A 1 -31.67 4.08 0.17
C MET A 1 -31.78 3.90 1.68
N VAL A 2 -30.81 3.23 2.30
CA VAL A 2 -30.73 3.02 3.77
C VAL A 2 -30.70 4.33 4.57
N ARG A 3 -31.20 4.31 5.81
CA ARG A 3 -31.27 5.48 6.71
C ARG A 3 -29.95 5.72 7.45
N SER A 4 -29.36 4.66 7.98
CA SER A 4 -28.05 4.65 8.65
C SER A 4 -27.21 3.50 8.11
N ASN A 5 -25.89 3.68 8.04
CA ASN A 5 -24.95 2.64 7.59
C ASN A 5 -23.58 2.71 8.30
N VAL A 6 -23.53 3.30 9.50
CA VAL A 6 -22.26 3.65 10.17
C VAL A 6 -22.07 2.99 11.53
N ARG A 7 -23.14 2.62 12.22
CA ARG A 7 -23.10 2.01 13.55
C ARG A 7 -23.01 0.49 13.43
N PHE A 8 -22.54 -0.21 14.45
CA PHE A 8 -22.37 -1.67 14.39
C PHE A 8 -23.67 -2.42 14.06
N GLU A 9 -24.80 -1.96 14.60
CA GLU A 9 -26.13 -2.51 14.34
C GLU A 9 -26.62 -2.31 12.90
N ASP A 10 -25.99 -1.42 12.13
CA ASP A 10 -26.33 -1.20 10.73
C ASP A 10 -25.73 -2.30 9.82
N TYR A 11 -24.84 -3.15 10.32
CA TYR A 11 -24.11 -4.16 9.55
C TYR A 11 -24.78 -5.55 9.65
N ALA A 12 -24.76 -6.29 8.53
CA ALA A 12 -25.33 -7.63 8.42
C ALA A 12 -24.27 -8.74 8.23
N GLY A 13 -23.03 -8.38 7.89
CA GLY A 13 -21.96 -9.32 7.53
C GLY A 13 -22.13 -9.94 6.14
N THR A 14 -21.01 -10.35 5.53
CA THR A 14 -20.97 -10.88 4.16
C THR A 14 -21.90 -12.07 3.92
N GLU A 15 -22.06 -12.96 4.90
CA GLU A 15 -22.89 -14.16 4.74
C GLU A 15 -24.38 -13.82 4.53
N SER A 16 -24.86 -12.74 5.12
CA SER A 16 -26.24 -12.25 4.90
C SER A 16 -26.52 -11.85 3.45
N CYS A 17 -25.47 -11.52 2.68
CA CYS A 17 -25.58 -11.18 1.27
C CYS A 17 -25.77 -12.43 0.37
N ARG A 18 -25.36 -13.63 0.83
CA ARG A 18 -25.28 -14.85 0.00
C ARG A 18 -26.62 -15.23 -0.60
N ARG A 19 -27.71 -15.07 0.16
CA ARG A 19 -29.06 -15.44 -0.28
C ARG A 19 -29.46 -14.78 -1.60
N CYS A 20 -29.09 -13.52 -1.81
CA CYS A 20 -29.46 -12.75 -3.01
C CYS A 20 -28.29 -12.59 -3.99
N HIS A 21 -27.05 -12.67 -3.51
CA HIS A 21 -25.84 -12.36 -4.28
C HIS A 21 -24.80 -13.50 -4.25
N ALA A 22 -25.25 -14.76 -4.22
CA ALA A 22 -24.38 -15.95 -4.07
C ALA A 22 -23.14 -15.91 -4.97
N ALA A 23 -23.31 -15.62 -6.27
CA ALA A 23 -22.21 -15.56 -7.22
C ALA A 23 -21.15 -14.49 -6.89
N TYR A 24 -21.55 -13.34 -6.35
CA TYR A 24 -20.60 -12.30 -5.91
C TYR A 24 -19.94 -12.68 -4.59
N VAL A 25 -20.69 -13.25 -3.65
CA VAL A 25 -20.15 -13.70 -2.37
C VAL A 25 -19.10 -14.80 -2.58
N GLU A 26 -19.40 -15.81 -3.39
CA GLU A 26 -18.45 -16.90 -3.69
C GLU A 26 -17.16 -16.38 -4.30
N LYS A 27 -17.26 -15.48 -5.29
CA LYS A 27 -16.09 -14.83 -5.89
C LYS A 27 -15.32 -14.00 -4.87
N TRP A 28 -16.02 -13.20 -4.07
CA TRP A 28 -15.42 -12.29 -3.10
C TRP A 28 -14.63 -13.03 -2.01
N LEU A 29 -15.17 -14.13 -1.48
CA LEU A 29 -14.50 -14.92 -0.44
C LEU A 29 -13.15 -15.51 -0.90
N ALA A 30 -12.97 -15.69 -2.22
CA ALA A 30 -11.71 -16.14 -2.82
C ALA A 30 -10.75 -14.98 -3.17
N THR A 31 -11.11 -13.72 -2.91
CA THR A 31 -10.25 -12.56 -3.20
C THR A 31 -9.16 -12.37 -2.14
N PRO A 32 -8.04 -11.70 -2.47
CA PRO A 32 -7.04 -11.31 -1.48
C PRO A 32 -7.54 -10.26 -0.52
N MET A 33 -8.48 -9.42 -0.96
CA MET A 33 -9.07 -8.39 -0.10
C MET A 33 -9.81 -9.07 1.04
N HIS A 34 -10.65 -10.07 0.74
CA HIS A 34 -11.27 -10.87 1.79
C HIS A 34 -10.23 -11.54 2.69
N ASN A 35 -9.23 -12.17 2.08
CA ASN A 35 -8.18 -12.89 2.78
C ASN A 35 -7.07 -11.99 3.39
N MET A 36 -7.30 -10.67 3.52
CA MET A 36 -6.32 -9.74 4.06
C MET A 36 -6.03 -9.94 5.54
N THR A 37 -7.01 -10.43 6.30
CA THR A 37 -6.79 -11.03 7.62
C THR A 37 -7.49 -12.37 7.67
N ARG A 38 -6.80 -13.41 8.14
CA ARG A 38 -7.34 -14.74 8.38
C ARG A 38 -7.02 -15.18 9.82
N ALA A 39 -7.93 -15.91 10.45
CA ALA A 39 -7.66 -16.55 11.73
C ALA A 39 -6.66 -17.70 11.54
N ALA A 40 -5.51 -17.66 12.21
CA ALA A 40 -4.39 -18.55 11.88
C ALA A 40 -4.72 -20.05 12.02
N ARG A 41 -5.57 -20.43 12.97
CA ARG A 41 -5.95 -21.83 13.20
C ARG A 41 -6.78 -22.43 12.06
N THR A 42 -7.69 -21.64 11.49
CA THR A 42 -8.61 -22.08 10.43
C THR A 42 -8.23 -21.57 9.05
N ALA A 43 -7.16 -20.78 8.95
CA ALA A 43 -6.67 -20.25 7.69
C ALA A 43 -6.22 -21.39 6.79
N GLU A 44 -6.92 -21.55 5.67
CA GLU A 44 -6.48 -22.38 4.56
C GLU A 44 -5.41 -21.63 3.74
N GLY A 45 -4.57 -22.41 3.04
CA GLY A 45 -3.59 -21.85 2.11
C GLY A 45 -2.51 -20.97 2.73
N VAL A 46 -2.19 -21.15 4.03
CA VAL A 46 -1.03 -20.50 4.65
C VAL A 46 0.25 -21.06 4.04
N GLN A 47 1.06 -20.22 3.39
CA GLN A 47 2.24 -20.65 2.64
C GLN A 47 3.55 -20.51 3.43
N GLY A 48 3.54 -19.74 4.52
CA GLY A 48 4.69 -19.61 5.43
C GLY A 48 5.23 -20.97 5.92
N PRO A 49 6.56 -21.15 6.00
CA PRO A 49 7.17 -22.44 6.34
C PRO A 49 7.20 -22.66 7.86
N PHE A 50 6.13 -23.21 8.42
CA PHE A 50 6.03 -23.59 9.84
C PHE A 50 6.51 -25.04 10.09
N ASP A 51 7.63 -25.40 9.49
CA ASP A 51 8.23 -26.75 9.43
C ASP A 51 9.57 -26.85 10.18
N GLY A 52 9.91 -25.84 10.99
CA GLY A 52 11.22 -25.72 11.65
C GLY A 52 12.16 -24.75 10.93
N THR A 53 11.74 -24.13 9.82
CA THR A 53 12.52 -23.12 9.10
C THR A 53 12.99 -21.99 10.04
N VAL A 54 14.27 -21.63 9.91
CA VAL A 54 14.92 -20.57 10.68
C VAL A 54 15.25 -19.40 9.75
N PHE A 55 14.68 -18.24 10.03
CA PHE A 55 15.11 -16.97 9.47
C PHE A 55 16.20 -16.35 10.35
N LYS A 56 17.35 -16.04 9.74
CA LYS A 56 18.45 -15.31 10.39
C LYS A 56 18.36 -13.85 9.97
N PHE A 57 18.50 -12.96 10.94
CA PHE A 57 18.60 -11.53 10.69
C PHE A 57 19.67 -10.96 11.61
N ARG A 58 20.78 -10.50 11.03
CA ARG A 58 21.99 -10.14 11.78
C ARG A 58 22.41 -11.32 12.68
N GLU A 59 22.50 -11.11 13.99
CA GLU A 59 22.81 -12.16 14.97
C GLU A 59 21.55 -12.83 15.55
N ASP A 60 20.36 -12.37 15.18
CA ASP A 60 19.11 -12.83 15.74
C ASP A 60 18.46 -13.91 14.87
N THR A 61 17.57 -14.71 15.47
CA THR A 61 16.82 -15.74 14.75
C THR A 61 15.32 -15.67 15.02
N ALA A 62 14.54 -16.06 14.01
CA ALA A 62 13.13 -16.38 14.11
C ALA A 62 12.90 -17.80 13.57
N THR A 63 12.43 -18.70 14.43
CA THR A 63 12.13 -20.09 14.06
C THR A 63 10.63 -20.26 13.91
N LEU A 64 10.16 -20.80 12.79
CA LEU A 64 8.75 -21.02 12.50
C LEU A 64 8.43 -22.50 12.64
N THR A 65 7.54 -22.86 13.58
CA THR A 65 7.16 -24.25 13.86
C THR A 65 5.65 -24.42 13.92
N SER A 66 5.19 -25.67 13.86
CA SER A 66 3.78 -26.02 14.09
C SER A 66 3.68 -27.21 15.05
N ASP A 67 2.60 -27.23 15.82
CA ASP A 67 2.24 -28.34 16.71
C ASP A 67 0.72 -28.40 16.86
N GLY A 68 0.13 -29.58 16.70
CA GLY A 68 -1.33 -29.77 16.82
C GLY A 68 -2.19 -28.87 15.90
N GLY A 69 -1.66 -28.44 14.75
CA GLY A 69 -2.32 -27.49 13.83
C GLY A 69 -2.20 -26.01 14.24
N GLU A 70 -1.64 -25.72 15.41
CA GLU A 70 -1.25 -24.37 15.83
C GLU A 70 0.13 -24.02 15.23
N ARG A 71 0.36 -22.72 15.01
CA ARG A 71 1.59 -22.19 14.42
C ARG A 71 2.31 -21.30 15.41
N PHE A 72 3.64 -21.37 15.42
CA PHE A 72 4.47 -20.65 16.37
C PHE A 72 5.63 -19.95 15.69
N VAL A 73 6.02 -18.80 16.24
CA VAL A 73 7.27 -18.12 15.92
C VAL A 73 8.07 -17.98 17.22
N THR A 74 9.28 -18.51 17.24
CA THR A 74 10.22 -18.33 18.35
C THR A 74 11.28 -17.34 17.95
N LEU A 75 11.35 -16.22 18.66
CA LEU A 75 12.40 -15.22 18.49
C LEU A 75 13.52 -15.48 19.48
N ALA A 76 14.77 -15.37 19.00
CA ALA A 76 15.94 -15.25 19.85
C ALA A 76 16.73 -14.02 19.41
N SER A 77 16.70 -12.97 20.24
CA SER A 77 17.50 -11.76 20.03
C SER A 77 18.43 -11.52 21.20
N LYS A 78 19.72 -11.30 20.90
CA LYS A 78 20.69 -10.92 21.94
C LYS A 78 20.37 -9.56 22.56
N ARG A 79 19.81 -8.65 21.75
CA ARG A 79 19.54 -7.26 22.13
C ARG A 79 18.18 -7.07 22.78
N PHE A 80 17.15 -7.72 22.26
CA PHE A 80 15.77 -7.50 22.69
C PHE A 80 15.20 -8.64 23.54
N GLY A 81 15.97 -9.70 23.76
CA GLY A 81 15.49 -10.92 24.39
C GLY A 81 14.73 -11.83 23.42
N GLY A 82 14.41 -13.04 23.90
CA GLY A 82 13.63 -14.01 23.15
C GLY A 82 12.15 -14.03 23.54
N GLY A 83 11.37 -14.81 22.80
CA GLY A 83 9.96 -15.06 23.10
C GLY A 83 9.36 -16.09 22.16
N ILE A 84 8.36 -16.82 22.65
CA ILE A 84 7.60 -17.78 21.84
C ILE A 84 6.20 -17.21 21.64
N TYR A 85 5.77 -17.12 20.38
CA TYR A 85 4.51 -16.52 20.00
C TYR A 85 3.65 -17.55 19.29
N LYS A 86 2.44 -17.81 19.80
CA LYS A 86 1.42 -18.54 19.07
C LYS A 86 0.78 -17.59 18.06
N VAL A 87 0.87 -17.93 16.78
CA VAL A 87 0.29 -17.13 15.69
C VAL A 87 -1.23 -17.22 15.77
N THR A 88 -1.89 -16.07 15.87
CA THR A 88 -3.36 -15.93 15.95
C THR A 88 -3.95 -15.35 14.66
N ARG A 89 -3.15 -14.60 13.89
CA ARG A 89 -3.53 -14.01 12.61
C ARG A 89 -2.49 -14.27 11.53
N VAL A 90 -2.98 -14.55 10.33
CA VAL A 90 -2.22 -14.45 9.08
C VAL A 90 -2.77 -13.25 8.32
N ILE A 91 -1.89 -12.35 7.91
CA ILE A 91 -2.23 -11.05 7.34
C ILE A 91 -1.61 -10.95 5.95
N GLY A 92 -2.41 -10.60 4.94
CA GLY A 92 -2.00 -10.60 3.55
C GLY A 92 -2.51 -11.82 2.79
N GLY A 93 -2.94 -11.57 1.54
CA GLY A 93 -3.52 -12.57 0.65
C GLY A 93 -2.98 -12.57 -0.79
N HIS A 94 -2.10 -11.63 -1.16
CA HIS A 94 -1.64 -11.45 -2.56
C HIS A 94 -0.12 -11.54 -2.74
N HIS A 95 0.67 -10.69 -2.08
CA HIS A 95 2.14 -10.63 -2.31
C HIS A 95 2.96 -11.35 -1.22
N ARG A 96 2.42 -11.42 -0.01
CA ARG A 96 3.12 -11.95 1.17
C ARG A 96 2.14 -12.30 2.29
N GLU A 97 2.65 -13.03 3.26
CA GLU A 97 2.02 -13.26 4.57
C GLU A 97 2.84 -12.60 5.67
N ASP A 98 2.18 -11.79 6.48
CA ASP A 98 2.63 -11.27 7.75
C ASP A 98 1.89 -12.00 8.88
N TYR A 99 2.42 -11.99 10.10
CA TYR A 99 1.85 -12.73 11.21
C TYR A 99 1.62 -11.83 12.42
N ALA A 100 0.57 -12.11 13.19
CA ALA A 100 0.40 -11.60 14.54
C ALA A 100 0.11 -12.75 15.51
N GLY A 101 0.50 -12.61 16.77
CA GLY A 101 0.39 -13.68 17.74
C GLY A 101 0.47 -13.21 19.19
N VAL A 102 0.19 -14.13 20.10
CA VAL A 102 0.25 -13.90 21.55
C VAL A 102 1.43 -14.66 22.14
N THR A 103 2.06 -14.10 23.16
CA THR A 103 3.16 -14.76 23.86
C THR A 103 2.67 -16.02 24.57
N VAL A 104 3.43 -17.11 24.50
CA VAL A 104 3.14 -18.39 25.17
C VAL A 104 4.40 -18.95 25.83
N SER A 105 4.24 -19.86 26.79
CA SER A 105 5.38 -20.44 27.53
C SER A 105 6.18 -21.48 26.75
N ALA A 106 5.57 -22.11 25.73
CA ALA A 106 6.21 -23.12 24.89
C ALA A 106 5.55 -23.19 23.50
N ALA A 107 6.31 -23.68 22.51
CA ALA A 107 5.83 -23.86 21.13
C ALA A 107 5.06 -25.19 21.00
N ARG A 108 3.94 -25.31 21.72
CA ARG A 108 3.07 -26.48 21.74
C ARG A 108 1.60 -26.09 21.91
N ALA A 109 0.69 -26.89 21.38
CA ALA A 109 -0.72 -26.54 21.22
C ALA A 109 -1.45 -26.26 22.56
N ASP A 110 -1.05 -26.93 23.64
CA ASP A 110 -1.63 -26.78 24.99
C ASP A 110 -1.01 -25.63 25.81
N ALA A 111 -0.03 -24.91 25.25
CA ALA A 111 0.65 -23.83 25.95
C ALA A 111 -0.31 -22.66 26.26
N LYS A 112 -0.29 -22.21 27.51
CA LYS A 112 -1.12 -21.09 27.96
C LYS A 112 -0.51 -19.75 27.52
N PRO A 113 -1.33 -18.76 27.15
CA PRO A 113 -0.87 -17.40 26.93
C PRO A 113 -0.13 -16.85 28.14
N MET A 114 0.91 -16.08 27.89
CA MET A 114 1.64 -15.28 28.89
C MET A 114 1.30 -13.80 28.67
N GLY A 115 0.95 -13.09 29.74
CA GLY A 115 0.50 -11.69 29.65
C GLY A 115 -0.96 -11.56 29.23
N ASP A 116 -1.33 -10.39 28.69
CA ASP A 116 -2.69 -10.12 28.21
C ASP A 116 -2.92 -10.84 26.86
N PRO A 117 -3.80 -11.87 26.79
CA PRO A 117 -4.07 -12.60 25.56
C PRO A 117 -4.80 -11.77 24.50
N THR A 118 -5.25 -10.56 24.84
CA THR A 118 -5.85 -9.61 23.89
C THR A 118 -4.81 -8.73 23.18
N GLU A 119 -3.55 -8.78 23.60
CA GLU A 119 -2.44 -8.09 22.93
C GLU A 119 -1.78 -8.99 21.88
N GLU A 120 -2.42 -9.08 20.71
CA GLU A 120 -1.87 -9.78 19.56
C GLU A 120 -0.73 -8.94 18.95
N LEU A 121 0.53 -9.33 19.15
CA LEU A 121 1.71 -8.62 18.68
C LEU A 121 2.03 -8.97 17.23
N VAL A 122 2.35 -7.95 16.43
CA VAL A 122 2.80 -8.14 15.05
C VAL A 122 4.20 -8.73 15.03
N LEU A 123 4.40 -9.88 14.38
CA LEU A 123 5.68 -10.60 14.39
C LEU A 123 6.64 -10.06 13.31
N PRO A 124 7.97 -10.07 13.55
CA PRO A 124 8.94 -9.35 12.72
C PRO A 124 9.34 -10.09 11.43
N VAL A 125 8.56 -11.09 11.00
CA VAL A 125 8.86 -11.90 9.81
C VAL A 125 7.69 -11.91 8.84
N SER A 126 8.02 -11.89 7.55
CA SER A 126 7.09 -11.99 6.44
C SER A 126 7.51 -13.12 5.52
N TRP A 127 6.56 -13.90 5.02
CA TRP A 127 6.79 -14.84 3.92
C TRP A 127 6.42 -14.19 2.60
N VAL A 128 7.37 -14.02 1.68
CA VAL A 128 7.15 -13.38 0.38
C VAL A 128 6.88 -14.45 -0.67
N TYR A 129 5.70 -14.40 -1.31
CA TYR A 129 5.27 -15.46 -2.25
C TYR A 129 6.17 -15.56 -3.48
N LYS A 130 6.51 -14.42 -4.08
CA LYS A 130 7.31 -14.36 -5.32
C LYS A 130 8.68 -15.01 -5.15
N THR A 131 9.38 -14.71 -4.06
CA THR A 131 10.74 -15.22 -3.81
C THR A 131 10.75 -16.54 -3.04
N ARG A 132 9.59 -16.97 -2.51
CA ARG A 132 9.46 -18.12 -1.61
C ARG A 132 10.49 -18.09 -0.49
N SER A 133 10.61 -16.92 0.15
CA SER A 133 11.60 -16.68 1.20
C SER A 133 11.03 -15.86 2.34
N LEU A 134 11.61 -16.06 3.53
CA LEU A 134 11.36 -15.18 4.67
C LEU A 134 12.09 -13.85 4.50
N ARG A 135 11.52 -12.80 5.08
CA ARG A 135 12.09 -11.45 5.12
C ARG A 135 11.71 -10.77 6.43
N TYR A 136 12.53 -9.84 6.92
CA TYR A 136 12.13 -8.98 8.02
C TYR A 136 10.88 -8.14 7.67
N LYS A 137 9.85 -8.19 8.52
CA LYS A 137 8.60 -7.45 8.32
C LYS A 137 8.82 -5.94 8.34
N GLY A 138 8.44 -5.31 7.23
CA GLY A 138 8.58 -3.87 7.00
C GLY A 138 9.68 -3.53 6.01
N PHE A 139 10.55 -4.47 5.63
CA PHE A 139 11.59 -4.18 4.64
C PHE A 139 11.08 -4.16 3.18
N SER A 140 9.78 -4.41 2.95
CA SER A 140 9.15 -4.08 1.66
C SER A 140 8.69 -2.62 1.55
N VAL A 141 8.97 -1.77 2.56
CA VAL A 141 8.68 -0.34 2.51
C VAL A 141 9.93 0.48 2.89
N MET A 142 9.91 1.79 2.68
CA MET A 142 11.05 2.70 2.92
C MET A 142 11.32 2.96 4.40
N VAL A 143 11.66 1.92 5.16
CA VAL A 143 12.13 2.05 6.54
C VAL A 143 13.63 1.84 6.60
N LYS A 144 14.26 2.54 7.54
CA LYS A 144 15.66 2.26 7.88
C LYS A 144 15.78 0.89 8.51
N GLU A 145 16.97 0.33 8.39
CA GLU A 145 17.31 -0.94 9.02
C GLU A 145 17.09 -0.90 10.53
N ARG A 146 16.69 -2.03 11.10
CA ARG A 146 16.42 -2.20 12.52
C ARG A 146 17.58 -2.95 13.19
N ALA A 147 17.79 -2.66 14.47
CA ALA A 147 18.91 -3.21 15.24
C ALA A 147 18.78 -4.71 15.58
N GLY A 148 17.66 -5.36 15.27
CA GLY A 148 17.41 -6.77 15.61
C GLY A 148 15.94 -7.17 15.47
N LEU A 149 15.66 -8.46 15.72
CA LEU A 149 14.33 -9.03 15.75
C LEU A 149 13.65 -8.74 17.09
N ARG A 150 12.42 -8.24 17.02
CA ARG A 150 11.53 -8.10 18.16
C ARG A 150 10.09 -8.09 17.69
N ALA A 151 9.18 -8.58 18.53
CA ALA A 151 7.76 -8.37 18.28
C ALA A 151 7.46 -6.87 18.16
N GLY A 152 6.60 -6.54 17.21
CA GLY A 152 6.20 -5.20 16.85
C GLY A 152 5.04 -4.70 17.71
N PRO A 153 4.32 -3.66 17.23
CA PRO A 153 3.18 -3.12 17.94
C PRO A 153 2.01 -4.10 17.98
N VAL A 154 1.01 -3.79 18.82
CA VAL A 154 -0.23 -4.56 18.91
C VAL A 154 -1.02 -4.42 17.59
N TRP A 155 -1.36 -5.55 16.98
CA TRP A 155 -2.11 -5.66 15.73
C TRP A 155 -3.47 -4.95 15.83
N ASN A 156 -4.15 -5.10 16.97
CA ASN A 156 -5.43 -4.46 17.29
C ASN A 156 -5.38 -2.92 17.24
N GLN A 157 -4.20 -2.32 17.33
CA GLN A 157 -4.04 -0.86 17.35
C GLN A 157 -3.44 -0.31 16.06
N THR A 158 -2.96 -1.18 15.16
CA THR A 158 -2.15 -0.76 14.02
C THR A 158 -2.67 -1.27 12.68
N CYS A 159 -3.27 -2.46 12.63
CA CYS A 159 -3.64 -3.12 11.37
C CYS A 159 -5.15 -3.32 11.23
N ILE A 160 -5.87 -3.36 12.36
CA ILE A 160 -7.22 -3.93 12.42
C ILE A 160 -8.22 -3.23 11.49
N PHE A 161 -8.15 -1.92 11.30
CA PHE A 161 -9.14 -1.19 10.50
C PHE A 161 -8.93 -1.22 8.99
N CYS A 162 -7.69 -1.36 8.52
CA CYS A 162 -7.43 -1.46 7.08
C CYS A 162 -7.53 -2.91 6.56
N HIS A 163 -7.47 -3.90 7.45
CA HIS A 163 -7.38 -5.31 7.06
C HIS A 163 -8.62 -6.12 7.47
N ASN A 164 -9.65 -5.48 8.03
CA ASN A 164 -10.89 -6.12 8.46
C ASN A 164 -12.09 -5.21 8.19
N THR A 165 -13.28 -5.65 8.60
CA THR A 165 -14.52 -4.88 8.49
C THR A 165 -14.96 -4.36 9.86
N PRO A 166 -14.53 -3.14 10.23
CA PRO A 166 -15.07 -2.44 11.38
C PRO A 166 -16.34 -1.65 11.01
N PRO A 167 -17.20 -1.32 12.00
CA PRO A 167 -18.25 -0.33 11.76
C PRO A 167 -17.63 1.04 11.46
N TYR A 168 -18.22 1.77 10.51
CA TYR A 168 -17.66 3.03 10.02
C TYR A 168 -17.47 4.07 11.13
N LEU A 169 -18.38 4.11 12.12
CA LEU A 169 -18.31 5.03 13.27
C LEU A 169 -16.97 4.95 14.00
N SER A 170 -16.46 3.75 14.27
CA SER A 170 -15.16 3.57 14.96
C SER A 170 -13.99 4.14 14.14
N THR A 171 -14.17 4.23 12.81
CA THR A 171 -13.14 4.69 11.86
C THR A 171 -13.21 6.18 11.54
N VAL A 172 -14.11 6.97 12.15
CA VAL A 172 -14.23 8.42 11.86
C VAL A 172 -14.21 9.32 13.10
N LEU A 173 -13.96 8.76 14.28
CA LEU A 173 -14.03 9.50 15.55
C LEU A 173 -13.03 10.67 15.61
N GLY A 174 -11.81 10.45 15.16
CA GLY A 174 -10.74 11.44 14.97
C GLY A 174 -11.13 12.51 13.97
N ALA A 175 -11.66 12.13 12.80
CA ALA A 175 -12.17 13.10 11.81
C ALA A 175 -13.26 14.01 12.39
N LEU A 176 -14.23 13.43 13.10
CA LEU A 176 -15.31 14.16 13.79
C LEU A 176 -14.78 15.03 14.94
N SER A 177 -13.71 14.62 15.62
CA SER A 177 -13.10 15.37 16.72
C SER A 177 -12.15 16.49 16.25
N GLY A 178 -11.82 16.55 14.97
CA GLY A 178 -10.80 17.45 14.42
C GLY A 178 -9.37 17.13 14.86
N THR A 179 -9.10 15.91 15.33
CA THR A 179 -7.75 15.50 15.78
C THR A 179 -7.06 14.60 14.78
N HIS A 180 -5.75 14.38 14.96
CA HIS A 180 -5.04 13.34 14.24
C HIS A 180 -5.51 11.97 14.75
N GLY A 181 -6.20 11.26 13.88
CA GLY A 181 -6.65 9.92 14.16
C GLY A 181 -5.50 8.91 14.26
N TYR A 182 -5.86 7.63 14.40
CA TYR A 182 -4.90 6.53 14.56
C TYR A 182 -4.80 5.69 13.29
N GLN A 183 -3.89 4.72 13.26
CA GLN A 183 -3.60 3.96 12.05
C GLN A 183 -4.84 3.19 11.57
N GLY A 184 -5.19 3.40 10.29
CA GLY A 184 -6.35 2.80 9.63
C GLY A 184 -7.67 3.52 9.83
N GLU A 185 -7.65 4.69 10.49
CA GLU A 185 -8.80 5.56 10.57
C GLU A 185 -9.08 6.25 9.21
N VAL A 186 -10.36 6.40 8.86
CA VAL A 186 -10.80 7.11 7.65
C VAL A 186 -10.64 8.60 7.89
N LEU A 187 -9.51 9.13 7.46
CA LEU A 187 -9.19 10.54 7.53
C LEU A 187 -8.61 11.00 6.20
N ASP A 188 -8.81 12.27 5.85
CA ASP A 188 -8.17 12.91 4.69
C ASP A 188 -6.94 13.80 5.02
N PRO A 189 -6.19 13.65 6.14
CA PRO A 189 -5.14 14.60 6.48
C PRO A 189 -4.00 14.53 5.46
N LEU A 190 -3.87 13.38 4.78
CA LEU A 190 -2.92 13.17 3.69
C LEU A 190 -3.44 13.69 2.34
N LEU A 191 -4.58 14.35 2.28
CA LEU A 191 -5.01 15.12 1.11
C LEU A 191 -4.81 16.63 1.35
N PRO A 192 -4.62 17.44 0.29
CA PRO A 192 -4.69 18.90 0.38
C PRO A 192 -5.99 19.34 1.04
N SER A 193 -5.97 20.42 1.82
CA SER A 193 -7.14 20.93 2.56
C SER A 193 -8.37 21.13 1.67
N SER A 194 -8.17 21.60 0.44
CA SER A 194 -9.22 21.79 -0.57
C SER A 194 -9.86 20.51 -1.09
N MET A 195 -9.28 19.34 -0.80
CA MET A 195 -9.76 18.02 -1.23
C MET A 195 -10.28 17.18 -0.05
N ARG A 196 -10.22 17.68 1.19
CA ARG A 196 -10.68 16.94 2.37
C ARG A 196 -12.19 16.97 2.45
N ALA A 197 -12.79 15.83 2.79
CA ALA A 197 -14.17 15.77 3.24
C ALA A 197 -14.31 16.43 4.61
N GLN A 198 -15.43 17.10 4.83
CA GLN A 198 -15.78 17.70 6.12
C GLN A 198 -16.68 16.74 6.89
N TYR A 199 -16.32 16.47 8.14
CA TYR A 199 -17.08 15.62 9.05
C TYR A 199 -17.74 16.52 10.09
N VAL A 200 -19.07 16.59 10.08
CA VAL A 200 -19.83 17.56 10.87
C VAL A 200 -20.86 16.83 11.72
N VAL A 201 -20.79 16.98 13.03
CA VAL A 201 -21.87 16.55 13.94
C VAL A 201 -23.08 17.43 13.69
N THR A 202 -24.19 16.82 13.26
CA THR A 202 -25.43 17.53 12.90
C THR A 202 -26.46 17.48 14.02
N ASP A 203 -26.40 16.47 14.89
CA ASP A 203 -27.25 16.34 16.07
C ASP A 203 -26.39 15.87 17.26
N PRO A 204 -26.04 16.78 18.20
CA PRO A 204 -25.19 16.44 19.34
C PRO A 204 -25.76 15.35 20.25
N LYS A 205 -27.09 15.31 20.45
CA LYS A 205 -27.72 14.33 21.34
C LYS A 205 -27.63 12.94 20.73
N LYS A 206 -27.98 12.81 19.45
CA LYS A 206 -27.85 11.53 18.73
C LYS A 206 -26.40 11.08 18.61
N MET A 207 -25.47 12.02 18.46
CA MET A 207 -24.04 11.71 18.47
C MET A 207 -23.62 11.16 19.83
N GLU A 208 -24.03 11.79 20.93
CA GLU A 208 -23.74 11.30 22.28
C GLU A 208 -24.31 9.90 22.55
N GLU A 209 -25.54 9.64 22.11
CA GLU A 209 -26.17 8.32 22.18
C GLU A 209 -25.37 7.27 21.39
N ALA A 210 -24.97 7.59 20.15
CA ALA A 210 -24.15 6.70 19.32
C ALA A 210 -22.77 6.41 19.94
N LEU A 211 -22.13 7.44 20.53
CA LEU A 211 -20.84 7.31 21.21
C LEU A 211 -20.93 6.48 22.48
N SER A 212 -22.00 6.67 23.25
CA SER A 212 -22.29 5.88 24.45
C SER A 212 -22.51 4.41 24.11
N ALA A 213 -23.29 4.13 23.07
CA ALA A 213 -23.54 2.77 22.58
C ALA A 213 -22.24 2.10 22.09
N GLU A 214 -21.44 2.80 21.29
CA GLU A 214 -20.17 2.28 20.80
C GLU A 214 -19.18 2.01 21.95
N SER A 215 -19.04 2.94 22.89
CA SER A 215 -18.16 2.75 24.05
C SER A 215 -18.58 1.54 24.89
N ALA A 216 -19.89 1.38 25.15
CA ALA A 216 -20.44 0.26 25.90
C ALA A 216 -20.19 -1.09 25.19
N ARG A 217 -20.36 -1.13 23.86
CA ARG A 217 -20.06 -2.31 23.02
C ARG A 217 -18.59 -2.75 23.14
N LEU A 218 -17.68 -1.78 23.29
CA LEU A 218 -16.25 -2.03 23.52
C LEU A 218 -15.90 -2.28 25.00
N GLY A 219 -16.92 -2.42 25.86
CA GLY A 219 -16.77 -2.65 27.30
C GLY A 219 -16.27 -1.44 28.10
N GLY A 220 -16.35 -0.22 27.57
CA GLY A 220 -15.96 1.02 28.23
C GLY A 220 -17.12 1.98 28.50
N SER A 221 -16.81 3.18 28.99
CA SER A 221 -17.77 4.26 29.19
C SER A 221 -17.24 5.57 28.59
N GLY A 222 -17.91 6.04 27.54
CA GLY A 222 -17.52 7.25 26.81
C GLY A 222 -18.73 7.86 26.13
N ARG A 223 -18.97 9.15 26.37
CA ARG A 223 -20.09 9.91 25.78
C ARG A 223 -19.62 11.04 24.86
N THR A 224 -18.34 11.39 24.95
CA THR A 224 -17.71 12.40 24.08
C THR A 224 -16.85 11.72 23.02
N LEU A 225 -16.58 12.44 21.92
CA LEU A 225 -15.68 11.96 20.85
C LEU A 225 -14.32 11.54 21.44
N ARG A 226 -13.72 12.41 22.26
CA ARG A 226 -12.41 12.15 22.90
C ARG A 226 -12.43 10.91 23.79
N ALA A 227 -13.46 10.76 24.63
CA ALA A 227 -13.58 9.60 25.52
C ALA A 227 -13.76 8.30 24.71
N THR A 228 -14.63 8.33 23.71
CA THR A 228 -14.90 7.16 22.83
C THR A 228 -13.68 6.78 22.01
N MET A 229 -12.89 7.76 21.54
CA MET A 229 -11.60 7.49 20.89
C MET A 229 -10.62 6.79 21.83
N ALA A 230 -10.53 7.21 23.09
CA ALA A 230 -9.66 6.57 24.07
C ALA A 230 -10.11 5.14 24.38
N VAL A 231 -11.43 4.91 24.51
CA VAL A 231 -12.01 3.55 24.63
C VAL A 231 -11.68 2.72 23.40
N THR A 232 -11.88 3.26 22.20
CA THR A 232 -11.63 2.53 20.94
C THR A 232 -10.16 2.14 20.81
N ARG A 233 -9.23 3.07 21.02
CA ARG A 233 -7.79 2.79 20.96
C ARG A 233 -7.34 1.75 21.98
N SER A 234 -7.91 1.76 23.17
CA SER A 234 -7.50 0.85 24.24
C SER A 234 -8.20 -0.51 24.17
N ARG A 235 -9.44 -0.59 23.68
CA ARG A 235 -10.32 -1.77 23.83
C ARG A 235 -10.83 -2.38 22.52
N PHE A 236 -10.68 -1.73 21.36
CA PHE A 236 -11.11 -2.36 20.10
C PHE A 236 -10.23 -3.60 19.81
N ARG A 237 -10.86 -4.72 19.44
CA ARG A 237 -10.25 -6.05 19.30
C ARG A 237 -10.98 -6.82 18.20
N ALA A 238 -10.46 -7.97 17.79
CA ALA A 238 -11.09 -8.82 16.77
C ALA A 238 -12.57 -9.18 17.08
N SER A 239 -12.93 -9.40 18.35
CA SER A 239 -14.30 -9.69 18.77
C SER A 239 -15.29 -8.54 18.54
N HIS A 240 -14.80 -7.33 18.29
CA HIS A 240 -15.60 -6.13 18.03
C HIS A 240 -15.74 -5.82 16.54
N LEU A 241 -15.11 -6.61 15.65
CA LEU A 241 -15.29 -6.50 14.22
C LEU A 241 -16.68 -7.02 13.81
N VAL A 242 -17.19 -6.52 12.69
CA VAL A 242 -18.32 -7.15 12.01
C VAL A 242 -17.87 -8.49 11.45
N GLU A 243 -16.69 -8.50 10.83
CA GLU A 243 -16.06 -9.69 10.26
C GLU A 243 -14.54 -9.51 10.20
N VAL A 244 -13.82 -10.62 10.36
CA VAL A 244 -12.37 -10.70 10.14
C VAL A 244 -12.12 -10.76 8.64
N GLY A 245 -11.18 -9.96 8.15
CA GLY A 245 -10.98 -9.76 6.71
C GLY A 245 -11.90 -8.67 6.13
N ILE A 246 -11.65 -8.27 4.88
CA ILE A 246 -12.47 -7.28 4.19
C ILE A 246 -13.69 -8.00 3.64
N GLY A 247 -14.90 -7.70 4.10
CA GLY A 247 -16.10 -8.19 3.46
C GLY A 247 -16.97 -7.08 2.89
N CYS A 248 -18.16 -7.45 2.43
CA CYS A 248 -18.98 -6.62 1.54
C CYS A 248 -19.20 -5.20 2.09
N GLU A 249 -19.44 -5.10 3.40
CA GLU A 249 -19.80 -3.86 4.07
C GLU A 249 -18.59 -2.97 4.41
N SER A 250 -17.36 -3.44 4.15
CA SER A 250 -16.19 -2.55 4.08
C SER A 250 -16.29 -1.56 2.92
N CYS A 251 -16.98 -1.93 1.84
CA CYS A 251 -17.20 -1.05 0.68
C CYS A 251 -18.63 -0.50 0.62
N HIS A 252 -19.62 -1.35 0.90
CA HIS A 252 -21.04 -1.00 0.82
C HIS A 252 -21.62 -0.41 2.11
N LEU A 253 -20.79 -0.28 3.16
CA LEU A 253 -21.18 0.17 4.49
C LEU A 253 -22.30 -0.70 5.09
N GLY A 254 -22.82 -0.32 6.27
CA GLY A 254 -23.89 -1.06 6.92
C GLY A 254 -25.13 -1.24 6.03
N SER A 255 -25.48 -2.49 5.76
CA SER A 255 -26.53 -2.89 4.82
C SER A 255 -27.63 -3.74 5.48
N ALA A 256 -27.74 -3.75 6.82
CA ALA A 256 -28.76 -4.52 7.53
C ALA A 256 -30.20 -4.14 7.18
N GLU A 257 -30.48 -2.85 6.92
CA GLU A 257 -31.79 -2.42 6.43
C GLU A 257 -32.05 -2.93 5.01
N HIS A 258 -31.04 -2.93 4.14
CA HIS A 258 -31.13 -3.46 2.78
C HIS A 258 -31.38 -4.98 2.76
N VAL A 259 -30.74 -5.73 3.65
CA VAL A 259 -30.95 -7.19 3.78
C VAL A 259 -32.39 -7.52 4.18
N LYS A 260 -33.01 -6.67 5.02
CA LYS A 260 -34.41 -6.84 5.45
C LYS A 260 -35.41 -6.38 4.39
N ASP A 261 -35.09 -5.29 3.69
CA ASP A 261 -35.92 -4.66 2.67
C ASP A 261 -35.02 -4.27 1.47
N PRO A 262 -34.98 -5.11 0.41
CA PRO A 262 -34.14 -4.86 -0.77
C PRO A 262 -34.44 -3.54 -1.51
N GLU A 263 -35.60 -2.92 -1.31
CA GLU A 263 -35.92 -1.60 -1.88
C GLU A 263 -35.10 -0.48 -1.20
N ARG A 264 -34.57 -0.74 0.01
CA ARG A 264 -33.65 0.16 0.72
C ARG A 264 -32.23 -0.04 0.21
N LEU A 265 -31.92 0.55 -0.94
CA LEU A 265 -30.60 0.41 -1.57
C LEU A 265 -29.43 0.81 -0.63
N PRO A 266 -28.30 0.07 -0.66
CA PRO A 266 -27.09 0.42 0.08
C PRO A 266 -26.46 1.71 -0.46
N SER A 267 -25.50 2.26 0.28
CA SER A 267 -24.82 3.52 -0.05
C SER A 267 -23.31 3.38 0.09
N LEU A 268 -22.56 3.88 -0.88
CA LEU A 268 -21.10 4.02 -0.79
C LEU A 268 -20.66 5.21 0.06
N GLU A 269 -21.60 6.08 0.41
CA GLU A 269 -21.39 7.22 1.28
C GLU A 269 -21.97 6.95 2.67
N PRO A 270 -21.32 7.44 3.74
CA PRO A 270 -21.84 7.31 5.09
C PRO A 270 -23.12 8.11 5.27
N ARG A 271 -24.11 7.45 5.85
CA ARG A 271 -25.43 7.97 6.19
C ARG A 271 -25.63 7.78 7.68
N SER A 272 -25.91 8.87 8.36
CA SER A 272 -26.12 8.90 9.81
C SER A 272 -27.12 9.99 10.13
N ASP A 273 -27.83 9.80 11.24
CA ASP A 273 -28.69 10.82 11.82
C ASP A 273 -27.95 11.71 12.86
N ALA A 274 -26.71 11.36 13.21
CA ALA A 274 -25.88 12.08 14.17
C ALA A 274 -24.85 13.01 13.52
N PHE A 275 -24.34 12.66 12.35
CA PHE A 275 -23.32 13.44 11.63
C PHE A 275 -23.48 13.33 10.11
N ALA A 276 -22.86 14.27 9.39
CA ALA A 276 -22.78 14.30 7.94
C ALA A 276 -21.32 14.33 7.47
N VAL A 277 -21.05 13.69 6.34
CA VAL A 277 -19.79 13.80 5.60
C VAL A 277 -20.04 14.57 4.32
N ARG A 278 -19.34 15.69 4.13
CA ARG A 278 -19.53 16.60 2.99
C ARG A 278 -18.27 16.63 2.14
N LEU A 279 -18.41 16.27 0.85
CA LEU A 279 -17.31 16.30 -0.11
C LEU A 279 -17.07 17.72 -0.62
N ALA A 280 -15.84 18.02 -1.04
CA ALA A 280 -15.43 19.35 -1.48
C ALA A 280 -15.88 19.73 -2.91
N LYS A 281 -16.37 18.76 -3.71
CA LYS A 281 -16.60 18.91 -5.16
C LYS A 281 -18.09 18.80 -5.56
N PRO A 282 -18.49 19.33 -6.74
CA PRO A 282 -19.89 19.36 -7.19
C PRO A 282 -20.49 17.96 -7.47
N PRO A 283 -21.83 17.79 -7.47
CA PRO A 283 -22.52 16.49 -7.52
C PRO A 283 -22.08 15.52 -8.62
N ALA A 284 -21.88 15.97 -9.85
CA ALA A 284 -21.46 15.09 -10.94
C ALA A 284 -20.03 14.54 -10.76
N ALA A 285 -19.17 15.24 -10.00
CA ALA A 285 -17.85 14.77 -9.62
C ALA A 285 -17.87 13.83 -8.39
N GLN A 286 -19.01 13.78 -7.67
CA GLN A 286 -19.11 13.04 -6.41
C GLN A 286 -19.12 11.54 -6.63
N ARG A 287 -19.75 10.98 -7.69
CA ARG A 287 -19.79 9.51 -7.85
C ARG A 287 -18.40 8.87 -7.90
N ALA A 288 -17.54 9.35 -8.79
CA ALA A 288 -16.18 8.85 -8.92
C ALA A 288 -15.37 9.11 -7.63
N GLU A 289 -15.54 10.29 -7.05
CA GLU A 289 -14.89 10.64 -5.78
C GLU A 289 -15.35 9.75 -4.61
N SER A 290 -16.63 9.44 -4.49
CA SER A 290 -17.20 8.57 -3.45
C SER A 290 -16.66 7.14 -3.58
N ILE A 291 -16.57 6.60 -4.80
CA ILE A 291 -15.94 5.29 -5.04
C ILE A 291 -14.45 5.33 -4.68
N ASN A 292 -13.72 6.36 -5.14
CA ASN A 292 -12.30 6.51 -4.84
C ASN A 292 -12.05 6.61 -3.33
N ARG A 293 -12.94 7.29 -2.59
CA ARG A 293 -12.89 7.42 -1.14
C ARG A 293 -13.11 6.10 -0.42
N VAL A 294 -14.01 5.24 -0.91
CA VAL A 294 -14.16 3.87 -0.38
C VAL A 294 -12.82 3.14 -0.43
N CYS A 295 -12.12 3.20 -1.57
CA CYS A 295 -10.81 2.56 -1.75
C CYS A 295 -9.74 3.23 -0.87
N ALA A 296 -9.78 4.57 -0.78
CA ALA A 296 -8.85 5.37 0.00
C ALA A 296 -8.92 5.08 1.50
N ARG A 297 -10.00 4.50 2.04
CA ARG A 297 -10.05 4.06 3.45
C ARG A 297 -8.85 3.16 3.83
N CYS A 298 -8.38 2.34 2.87
CA CYS A 298 -7.25 1.44 3.04
C CYS A 298 -6.05 1.81 2.16
N HIS A 299 -6.27 2.19 0.90
CA HIS A 299 -5.22 2.51 -0.08
C HIS A 299 -4.76 3.98 -0.01
N GLN A 300 -4.53 4.48 1.20
CA GLN A 300 -4.03 5.83 1.45
C GLN A 300 -2.72 5.87 2.25
N VAL A 301 -2.22 4.74 2.72
CA VAL A 301 -1.25 4.68 3.82
C VAL A 301 0.18 4.88 3.33
N LEU A 302 0.92 5.69 4.09
CA LEU A 302 2.35 5.96 3.90
C LEU A 302 3.15 5.35 5.07
N PHE A 303 3.23 4.02 5.09
CA PHE A 303 3.70 3.20 6.22
C PHE A 303 5.09 3.50 6.79
N SER A 304 5.91 4.28 6.09
CA SER A 304 7.35 4.39 6.36
C SER A 304 7.78 5.62 7.13
N GLY A 305 6.94 6.66 7.21
CA GLY A 305 7.38 7.98 7.67
C GLY A 305 8.51 8.59 6.81
N TYR A 306 8.81 7.98 5.65
CA TYR A 306 9.82 8.42 4.71
C TYR A 306 9.40 9.78 4.12
N ASP A 307 10.23 10.80 4.26
CA ASP A 307 9.83 12.18 3.99
C ASP A 307 9.72 12.57 2.50
N PRO A 308 10.59 12.11 1.58
CA PRO A 308 10.51 12.51 0.18
C PRO A 308 9.25 12.04 -0.58
N THR A 309 8.86 12.80 -1.61
CA THR A 309 7.76 12.49 -2.56
C THR A 309 8.25 12.48 -4.01
N TRP A 310 7.49 11.86 -4.94
CA TRP A 310 7.74 11.81 -6.41
C TRP A 310 7.58 13.16 -7.13
N GLU A 311 7.64 14.27 -6.40
CA GLU A 311 7.57 15.63 -6.93
C GLU A 311 8.66 16.49 -6.29
N GLY A 312 9.77 15.86 -5.88
CA GLY A 312 10.89 16.55 -5.23
C GLY A 312 10.61 17.12 -3.84
N GLY A 313 9.37 17.01 -3.36
CA GLY A 313 8.87 17.61 -2.15
C GLY A 313 9.17 16.82 -0.87
N SER A 314 8.58 17.32 0.22
CA SER A 314 8.62 16.74 1.55
C SER A 314 7.19 16.51 2.02
N ARG A 315 6.93 15.34 2.61
CA ARG A 315 5.64 14.97 3.20
C ARG A 315 5.17 15.90 4.29
N LYS A 316 6.09 16.64 4.92
CA LYS A 316 5.76 17.69 5.91
C LYS A 316 5.10 18.91 5.28
N ARG A 317 5.40 19.24 4.02
CA ARG A 317 4.85 20.40 3.31
C ARG A 317 3.61 20.05 2.48
N GLY A 318 3.57 18.84 1.95
CA GLY A 318 2.44 18.34 1.19
C GLY A 318 2.56 16.82 1.00
N PRO A 319 1.43 16.12 0.84
CA PRO A 319 1.42 14.66 0.88
C PRO A 319 2.20 14.00 -0.27
N GLY A 320 2.14 14.60 -1.47
CA GLY A 320 2.78 14.11 -2.69
C GLY A 320 2.45 12.66 -3.06
N GLY A 321 3.16 12.16 -4.07
CA GLY A 321 3.09 10.79 -4.53
C GLY A 321 3.58 9.75 -3.52
N SER A 322 2.92 8.58 -3.49
CA SER A 322 3.46 7.40 -2.83
C SER A 322 4.56 6.77 -3.68
N HIS A 323 5.57 6.22 -3.04
CA HIS A 323 6.66 5.46 -3.68
C HIS A 323 6.54 3.94 -3.44
N ILE A 324 5.47 3.48 -2.81
CA ILE A 324 5.21 2.08 -2.43
C ILE A 324 3.73 1.76 -2.67
N ASN A 325 3.39 0.47 -2.63
CA ASN A 325 2.00 0.03 -2.67
C ASN A 325 1.17 0.57 -1.48
N SER A 326 -0.15 0.48 -1.62
CA SER A 326 -1.19 0.92 -0.67
C SER A 326 -1.33 2.44 -0.52
N GLY A 327 -0.75 3.21 -1.44
CA GLY A 327 -0.99 4.66 -1.60
C GLY A 327 -1.78 5.01 -2.86
N GLU A 328 -2.25 4.01 -3.62
CA GLU A 328 -2.76 4.20 -4.99
C GLU A 328 -4.03 5.03 -5.04
N ALA A 329 -4.99 4.80 -4.13
CA ALA A 329 -6.24 5.55 -4.13
C ALA A 329 -6.02 7.02 -3.75
N ARG A 330 -5.11 7.29 -2.79
CA ARG A 330 -4.70 8.67 -2.49
C ARG A 330 -4.04 9.35 -3.68
N ASP A 331 -3.08 8.67 -4.31
CA ASP A 331 -2.38 9.21 -5.48
C ASP A 331 -3.35 9.47 -6.64
N MET A 332 -4.31 8.56 -6.87
CA MET A 332 -5.40 8.75 -7.82
C MET A 332 -6.23 9.97 -7.49
N MET A 333 -6.59 10.19 -6.21
CA MET A 333 -7.33 11.38 -5.77
C MET A 333 -6.57 12.70 -5.96
N LEU A 334 -5.23 12.67 -5.96
CA LEU A 334 -4.37 13.81 -6.31
C LEU A 334 -4.22 14.02 -7.83
N GLY A 335 -4.61 13.02 -8.62
CA GLY A 335 -4.57 13.04 -10.08
C GLY A 335 -5.66 13.90 -10.70
N ALA A 336 -5.42 14.37 -11.93
CA ALA A 336 -6.34 15.29 -12.62
C ALA A 336 -7.71 14.66 -12.95
N CYS A 337 -7.77 13.34 -13.10
CA CYS A 337 -8.96 12.59 -13.51
C CYS A 337 -9.83 12.06 -12.36
N ALA A 338 -9.44 12.27 -11.10
CA ALA A 338 -10.07 11.70 -9.90
C ALA A 338 -11.58 11.94 -9.76
N THR A 339 -12.12 12.94 -10.46
CA THR A 339 -13.53 13.36 -10.43
C THR A 339 -14.37 12.77 -11.57
N LYS A 340 -13.72 12.18 -12.56
CA LYS A 340 -14.35 11.62 -13.76
C LYS A 340 -14.12 10.13 -13.90
N MET A 341 -13.05 9.63 -13.28
CA MET A 341 -12.66 8.23 -13.28
C MET A 341 -12.43 7.76 -11.85
N SER A 342 -12.79 6.52 -11.60
CA SER A 342 -12.74 5.83 -10.33
C SER A 342 -11.87 4.57 -10.40
N CYS A 343 -11.48 4.04 -9.24
CA CYS A 343 -10.72 2.79 -9.17
C CYS A 343 -11.40 1.65 -9.95
N VAL A 344 -12.74 1.59 -9.92
CA VAL A 344 -13.52 0.50 -10.54
C VAL A 344 -13.71 0.65 -12.05
N ASP A 345 -13.25 1.75 -12.66
CA ASP A 345 -13.18 1.84 -14.12
C ASP A 345 -12.06 0.96 -14.69
N CYS A 346 -11.06 0.62 -13.88
CA CYS A 346 -9.93 -0.23 -14.25
C CYS A 346 -9.88 -1.56 -13.46
N HIS A 347 -10.37 -1.58 -12.22
CA HIS A 347 -10.31 -2.73 -11.32
C HIS A 347 -11.70 -3.33 -11.06
N ASP A 348 -11.84 -4.64 -11.22
CA ASP A 348 -12.99 -5.37 -10.66
C ASP A 348 -12.70 -5.73 -9.20
N PRO A 349 -13.38 -5.13 -8.22
CA PRO A 349 -13.15 -5.46 -6.82
C PRO A 349 -13.60 -6.89 -6.48
N HIS A 350 -14.56 -7.47 -7.20
CA HIS A 350 -15.10 -8.80 -6.85
C HIS A 350 -14.36 -9.97 -7.50
N ALA A 351 -13.35 -9.72 -8.33
CA ALA A 351 -12.62 -10.79 -9.01
C ALA A 351 -11.67 -11.53 -8.04
N PRO A 352 -11.79 -12.87 -7.88
CA PRO A 352 -10.87 -13.66 -7.04
C PRO A 352 -9.45 -13.53 -7.60
N ASP A 353 -8.44 -13.59 -6.72
CA ASP A 353 -7.13 -12.99 -6.98
C ASP A 353 -6.61 -13.23 -8.39
N GLY A 354 -6.55 -12.14 -9.16
CA GLY A 354 -5.81 -12.13 -10.39
C GLY A 354 -6.47 -11.38 -11.53
N VAL A 355 -5.82 -10.29 -11.92
CA VAL A 355 -5.29 -10.19 -13.29
C VAL A 355 -6.30 -10.00 -14.45
N ALA A 356 -7.61 -10.19 -14.24
CA ALA A 356 -8.58 -10.51 -15.30
C ALA A 356 -9.15 -9.33 -16.10
N GLN A 357 -9.16 -8.09 -15.58
CA GLN A 357 -9.50 -6.93 -16.41
C GLN A 357 -8.26 -6.23 -16.97
N LEU A 358 -7.25 -5.91 -16.17
CA LEU A 358 -6.12 -5.07 -16.61
C LEU A 358 -4.99 -5.77 -17.37
N ARG A 359 -4.65 -7.04 -17.08
CA ARG A 359 -3.62 -7.77 -17.86
C ARG A 359 -4.22 -8.59 -19.00
N ALA A 360 -5.50 -8.96 -18.90
CA ALA A 360 -6.24 -9.57 -20.01
C ALA A 360 -6.81 -8.52 -20.97
N ALA A 361 -7.05 -7.29 -20.51
CA ALA A 361 -7.23 -6.15 -21.40
C ALA A 361 -5.98 -6.00 -22.23
N ASP A 362 -6.16 -6.09 -23.54
CA ASP A 362 -5.13 -5.65 -24.44
C ASP A 362 -4.88 -4.14 -24.27
N ALA A 363 -3.76 -3.74 -24.83
CA ALA A 363 -3.35 -2.35 -24.97
C ALA A 363 -4.47 -1.40 -25.45
N ALA A 364 -5.37 -1.88 -26.32
CA ALA A 364 -6.44 -1.07 -26.88
C ALA A 364 -7.58 -0.83 -25.87
N THR A 365 -7.93 -1.84 -25.09
CA THR A 365 -8.96 -1.77 -24.05
C THR A 365 -8.57 -0.78 -22.94
N MET A 366 -7.29 -0.73 -22.58
CA MET A 366 -6.78 0.24 -21.61
C MET A 366 -6.77 1.68 -22.15
N ASP A 367 -6.31 1.88 -23.38
CA ASP A 367 -6.33 3.22 -23.99
C ASP A 367 -7.76 3.71 -24.26
N ALA A 368 -8.71 2.79 -24.49
CA ALA A 368 -10.14 3.10 -24.60
C ALA A 368 -10.70 3.77 -23.33
N LEU A 369 -10.21 3.40 -22.14
CA LEU A 369 -10.61 4.06 -20.89
C LEU A 369 -10.21 5.54 -20.87
N CYS A 370 -8.99 5.84 -21.32
CA CYS A 370 -8.48 7.22 -21.38
C CYS A 370 -9.18 8.04 -22.47
N THR A 371 -9.40 7.43 -23.64
CA THR A 371 -9.95 8.12 -24.83
C THR A 371 -11.46 8.35 -24.76
N LYS A 372 -12.19 7.76 -23.79
CA LYS A 372 -13.55 8.19 -23.43
C LYS A 372 -13.65 9.70 -23.17
N CYS A 373 -12.64 10.26 -22.50
CA CYS A 373 -12.55 11.69 -22.23
C CYS A 373 -11.56 12.40 -23.16
N HIS A 374 -10.51 11.71 -23.60
CA HIS A 374 -9.47 12.24 -24.48
C HIS A 374 -9.63 11.79 -25.93
N SER A 375 -10.84 11.90 -26.48
CA SER A 375 -11.22 11.35 -27.79
C SER A 375 -10.35 11.86 -28.95
N LYS A 376 -9.78 13.07 -28.84
CA LYS A 376 -8.82 13.63 -29.82
C LYS A 376 -7.59 12.75 -30.06
N TYR A 377 -7.26 11.83 -29.16
CA TYR A 377 -6.09 10.94 -29.28
C TYR A 377 -6.47 9.49 -29.61
N ALA A 378 -7.75 9.19 -29.89
CA ALA A 378 -8.19 7.83 -30.17
C ALA A 378 -7.64 7.28 -31.51
N GLY A 379 -7.37 8.15 -32.47
CA GLY A 379 -6.81 7.78 -33.77
C GLY A 379 -5.29 7.52 -33.72
N ALA A 380 -4.82 6.49 -34.43
CA ALA A 380 -3.41 6.11 -34.43
C ALA A 380 -2.44 7.23 -34.84
N GLU A 381 -2.82 8.07 -35.80
CA GLU A 381 -2.01 9.22 -36.22
C GLU A 381 -1.92 10.29 -35.13
N ALA A 382 -3.06 10.65 -34.51
CA ALA A 382 -3.11 11.59 -33.40
C ALA A 382 -2.33 11.05 -32.18
N LEU A 383 -2.43 9.75 -31.90
CA LEU A 383 -1.66 9.09 -30.85
C LEU A 383 -0.15 9.13 -31.15
N ARG A 384 0.25 8.84 -32.39
CA ARG A 384 1.65 8.93 -32.82
C ARG A 384 2.17 10.37 -32.68
N ALA A 385 1.39 11.35 -33.12
CA ALA A 385 1.76 12.76 -33.00
C ALA A 385 1.84 13.23 -31.54
N HIS A 386 1.00 12.68 -30.66
CA HIS A 386 0.99 13.05 -29.24
C HIS A 386 2.11 12.38 -28.43
N SER A 387 2.26 11.06 -28.60
CA SER A 387 3.21 10.23 -27.84
C SER A 387 4.61 10.22 -28.43
N HIS A 388 4.75 10.56 -29.72
CA HIS A 388 5.97 10.41 -30.51
C HIS A 388 6.51 8.97 -30.58
N HIS A 389 5.66 7.99 -30.29
CA HIS A 389 5.97 6.56 -30.39
C HIS A 389 5.13 5.89 -31.47
N ASP A 390 5.58 4.74 -31.96
CA ASP A 390 4.76 3.87 -32.79
C ASP A 390 3.51 3.43 -32.01
N PRO A 391 2.28 3.76 -32.46
CA PRO A 391 1.02 3.35 -31.85
C PRO A 391 0.93 1.84 -31.61
N ALA A 392 1.64 1.00 -32.37
CA ALA A 392 1.62 -0.44 -32.15
C ALA A 392 2.48 -0.92 -30.97
N ARG A 393 3.28 -0.04 -30.34
CA ARG A 393 4.28 -0.40 -29.32
C ARG A 393 3.90 0.12 -27.93
N GLU A 394 4.56 -0.44 -26.91
CA GLU A 394 4.32 -0.11 -25.49
C GLU A 394 4.51 1.38 -25.19
N GLY A 395 5.46 2.06 -25.84
CA GLY A 395 5.74 3.48 -25.63
C GLY A 395 4.58 4.42 -26.01
N ALA A 396 3.65 3.98 -26.87
CA ALA A 396 2.49 4.78 -27.24
C ALA A 396 1.28 4.60 -26.30
N ARG A 397 1.31 3.65 -25.37
CA ARG A 397 0.17 3.40 -24.47
C ARG A 397 0.03 4.53 -23.47
N CYS A 398 -1.21 4.96 -23.20
CA CYS A 398 -1.46 6.11 -22.31
C CYS A 398 -0.82 5.89 -20.92
N VAL A 399 -1.01 4.70 -20.37
CA VAL A 399 -0.52 4.33 -19.03
C VAL A 399 1.00 4.20 -18.95
N SER A 400 1.71 4.00 -20.06
CA SER A 400 3.18 3.87 -20.03
C SER A 400 3.86 5.16 -19.57
N CYS A 401 3.36 6.31 -20.02
CA CYS A 401 3.90 7.61 -19.65
C CYS A 401 3.10 8.30 -18.54
N HIS A 402 1.77 8.16 -18.51
CA HIS A 402 0.93 8.85 -17.51
C HIS A 402 0.79 8.09 -16.18
N MET A 403 1.16 6.81 -16.15
CA MET A 403 1.19 5.95 -14.96
C MET A 403 2.46 5.08 -14.94
N PRO A 404 3.65 5.71 -14.92
CA PRO A 404 4.92 5.02 -15.09
C PRO A 404 5.16 3.99 -13.99
N LYS A 405 5.85 2.88 -14.32
CA LYS A 405 6.25 1.86 -13.35
C LYS A 405 7.43 2.38 -12.52
N LYS A 406 7.13 3.06 -11.41
CA LYS A 406 8.15 3.61 -10.50
C LYS A 406 7.86 3.39 -9.02
N ASN A 407 6.73 2.80 -8.63
CA ASN A 407 6.45 2.51 -7.22
C ASN A 407 7.01 1.14 -6.83
N MET A 408 7.61 1.01 -5.65
CA MET A 408 8.11 -0.29 -5.19
C MET A 408 6.99 -1.14 -4.60
N SER A 409 6.76 -2.30 -5.21
CA SER A 409 5.79 -3.28 -4.77
C SER A 409 6.29 -4.12 -3.59
N LEU A 410 5.34 -4.75 -2.89
CA LEU A 410 5.62 -5.56 -1.72
C LEU A 410 6.44 -6.83 -2.03
N ASP A 411 6.37 -7.30 -3.28
CA ASP A 411 7.11 -8.43 -3.84
C ASP A 411 8.47 -8.06 -4.46
N GLY A 412 8.81 -6.77 -4.50
CA GLY A 412 10.10 -6.28 -4.98
C GLY A 412 10.16 -5.84 -6.44
N ASP A 413 9.03 -5.80 -7.16
CA ASP A 413 8.97 -5.21 -8.51
C ASP A 413 8.53 -3.76 -8.50
N LEU A 414 8.67 -3.08 -9.64
CA LEU A 414 8.07 -1.77 -9.86
C LEU A 414 6.62 -1.87 -10.36
N THR A 415 5.72 -1.16 -9.70
CA THR A 415 4.30 -1.00 -10.04
C THR A 415 3.99 0.41 -10.52
N ARG A 416 2.81 0.58 -11.13
CA ARG A 416 2.37 1.85 -11.71
C ARG A 416 2.15 2.90 -10.62
N TYR A 417 2.67 4.09 -10.87
CA TYR A 417 2.36 5.28 -10.11
C TYR A 417 0.94 5.76 -10.45
N HIS A 418 0.09 5.93 -9.44
CA HIS A 418 -1.35 6.19 -9.64
C HIS A 418 -1.73 7.68 -9.59
N ARG A 419 -0.76 8.59 -9.44
CA ARG A 419 -1.00 10.02 -9.66
C ARG A 419 -0.93 10.32 -11.16
N VAL A 420 -2.06 10.06 -11.83
CA VAL A 420 -2.20 10.27 -13.27
C VAL A 420 -1.96 11.76 -13.60
N GLY A 421 -0.92 12.05 -14.37
CA GLY A 421 -0.49 13.41 -14.72
C GLY A 421 0.47 13.40 -15.90
N SER A 422 0.94 14.58 -16.34
CA SER A 422 1.86 14.66 -17.48
C SER A 422 3.25 14.15 -17.07
N PRO A 423 3.98 13.42 -17.93
CA PRO A 423 5.39 13.12 -17.69
C PRO A 423 6.28 14.36 -17.84
N THR A 424 5.79 15.39 -18.53
CA THR A 424 6.50 16.66 -18.79
C THR A 424 6.20 17.74 -17.74
N ASP A 425 5.48 17.41 -16.66
CA ASP A 425 5.13 18.38 -15.62
C ASP A 425 6.41 18.94 -14.97
N MET A 426 6.52 20.27 -14.88
CA MET A 426 7.75 20.96 -14.47
C MET A 426 8.34 20.40 -13.18
N THR A 427 7.52 20.25 -12.13
CA THR A 427 7.96 19.76 -10.81
C THR A 427 8.53 18.34 -10.88
N LYS A 428 7.98 17.47 -11.73
CA LYS A 428 8.51 16.11 -11.92
C LYS A 428 9.86 16.13 -12.66
N VAL A 429 10.04 17.06 -13.59
CA VAL A 429 11.25 17.12 -14.42
C VAL A 429 12.42 17.77 -13.68
N ILE A 430 12.17 18.86 -12.93
CA ILE A 430 13.25 19.68 -12.35
C ILE A 430 13.45 19.50 -10.84
N GLU A 431 12.54 18.79 -10.15
CA GLU A 431 12.65 18.57 -8.69
C GLU A 431 12.83 17.09 -8.30
N ASP A 432 12.65 16.17 -9.26
CA ASP A 432 12.60 14.73 -9.02
C ASP A 432 13.45 13.92 -10.02
N ARG A 433 13.75 12.66 -9.67
CA ARG A 433 14.50 11.73 -10.53
C ARG A 433 13.88 10.33 -10.53
N PRO A 434 14.09 9.52 -11.59
CA PRO A 434 14.66 9.91 -12.87
C PRO A 434 13.65 10.69 -13.73
N LEU A 435 14.12 11.30 -14.81
CA LEU A 435 13.23 11.71 -15.91
C LEU A 435 12.44 10.48 -16.38
N GLU A 436 11.11 10.56 -16.41
CA GLU A 436 10.25 9.36 -16.58
C GLU A 436 10.52 8.60 -17.89
N CYS A 437 11.01 9.28 -18.94
CA CYS A 437 11.41 8.65 -20.20
C CYS A 437 12.60 7.69 -20.04
N ALA A 438 13.47 7.92 -19.06
CA ALA A 438 14.63 7.06 -18.78
C ALA A 438 14.24 5.68 -18.25
N LEU A 439 12.97 5.47 -17.86
CA LEU A 439 12.46 4.14 -17.49
C LEU A 439 12.45 3.15 -18.67
N CYS A 440 12.45 3.65 -19.91
CA CYS A 440 12.61 2.85 -21.13
C CYS A 440 13.91 3.17 -21.86
N HIS A 441 14.37 4.42 -21.77
CA HIS A 441 15.58 4.93 -22.43
C HIS A 441 16.75 5.00 -21.45
N ALA A 442 17.15 3.84 -20.93
CA ALA A 442 18.20 3.70 -19.93
C ALA A 442 19.58 4.20 -20.40
N ASP A 443 19.75 4.39 -21.70
CA ASP A 443 20.98 4.83 -22.37
C ASP A 443 21.11 6.35 -22.50
N LYS A 444 20.04 7.12 -22.29
CA LYS A 444 20.00 8.55 -22.65
C LYS A 444 20.56 9.48 -21.57
N SER A 445 21.11 10.60 -22.04
CA SER A 445 21.54 11.70 -21.19
C SER A 445 20.37 12.58 -20.74
N VAL A 446 20.61 13.42 -19.73
CA VAL A 446 19.64 14.43 -19.27
C VAL A 446 19.30 15.40 -20.40
N ASN A 447 20.32 15.88 -21.13
CA ASN A 447 20.16 16.79 -22.27
C ASN A 447 19.29 16.15 -23.36
N ASP A 448 19.57 14.91 -23.75
CA ASP A 448 18.78 14.22 -24.79
C ASP A 448 17.29 14.19 -24.44
N LEU A 449 16.96 13.76 -23.21
CA LEU A 449 15.57 13.63 -22.79
C LEU A 449 14.91 14.98 -22.54
N ALA A 450 15.60 15.92 -21.88
CA ALA A 450 15.06 17.26 -21.61
C ALA A 450 14.78 18.02 -22.90
N ARG A 451 15.74 18.09 -23.84
CA ARG A 451 15.54 18.78 -25.12
C ARG A 451 14.51 18.12 -26.01
N THR A 452 14.40 16.78 -25.95
CA THR A 452 13.33 16.06 -26.64
C THR A 452 11.96 16.49 -26.10
N MET A 453 11.80 16.57 -24.78
CA MET A 453 10.55 17.04 -24.15
C MET A 453 10.22 18.48 -24.53
N GLU A 454 11.22 19.37 -24.52
CA GLU A 454 11.06 20.78 -24.93
C GLU A 454 10.60 20.91 -26.38
N LYS A 455 11.23 20.16 -27.29
CA LYS A 455 10.92 20.17 -28.71
C LYS A 455 9.52 19.63 -29.01
N TRP A 456 9.14 18.51 -28.40
CA TRP A 456 7.89 17.80 -28.71
C TRP A 456 6.65 18.47 -28.13
N TRP A 457 6.75 19.02 -26.92
CA TRP A 457 5.60 19.58 -26.21
C TRP A 457 5.71 21.07 -25.87
N SER A 458 6.63 21.78 -26.55
CA SER A 458 6.86 23.22 -26.41
C SER A 458 7.04 23.63 -24.94
N LYS A 459 7.90 22.89 -24.23
CA LYS A 459 8.29 23.16 -22.84
C LYS A 459 9.65 23.85 -22.80
N ALA A 460 9.99 24.39 -21.64
CA ALA A 460 11.33 24.90 -21.33
C ALA A 460 11.64 24.55 -19.88
N TYR A 461 12.79 23.93 -19.64
CA TYR A 461 13.25 23.53 -18.31
C TYR A 461 14.47 24.36 -17.90
N ASP A 462 14.60 24.62 -16.60
CA ASP A 462 15.77 25.32 -16.06
C ASP A 462 16.96 24.35 -16.00
N ASP A 463 17.95 24.58 -16.86
CA ASP A 463 19.18 23.77 -16.94
C ASP A 463 19.90 23.69 -15.59
N GLY A 464 19.96 24.79 -14.84
CA GLY A 464 20.59 24.81 -13.52
C GLY A 464 19.90 23.87 -12.54
N SER A 465 18.59 23.67 -12.64
CA SER A 465 17.85 22.69 -11.83
C SER A 465 18.20 21.26 -12.22
N LEU A 466 18.28 20.98 -13.52
CA LEU A 466 18.67 19.67 -14.03
C LEU A 466 20.12 19.34 -13.65
N GLU A 467 21.03 20.29 -13.73
CA GLU A 467 22.42 20.11 -13.29
C GLU A 467 22.52 19.91 -11.76
N ARG A 468 21.71 20.60 -10.95
CA ARG A 468 21.63 20.33 -9.50
C ARG A 468 21.17 18.90 -9.22
N LEU A 469 20.25 18.37 -10.01
CA LEU A 469 19.79 17.00 -9.88
C LEU A 469 20.84 16.01 -10.37
N TYR A 470 21.31 16.12 -11.61
CA TYR A 470 22.08 15.04 -12.23
C TYR A 470 23.60 15.26 -12.21
N GLY A 471 24.05 16.47 -11.86
CA GLY A 471 25.45 16.90 -11.83
C GLY A 471 25.96 17.45 -13.16
N SER A 472 25.36 17.04 -14.28
CA SER A 472 25.66 17.52 -15.64
C SER A 472 24.49 17.18 -16.56
N LEU A 473 24.25 18.02 -17.57
CA LEU A 473 23.27 17.72 -18.62
C LEU A 473 23.70 16.56 -19.51
N ASP A 474 25.00 16.29 -19.65
CA ASP A 474 25.51 15.18 -20.46
C ASP A 474 25.55 13.84 -19.69
N ALA A 475 25.23 13.86 -18.40
CA ALA A 475 25.18 12.65 -17.60
C ALA A 475 24.05 11.71 -18.06
N ASN A 476 24.32 10.40 -18.08
CA ASN A 476 23.27 9.40 -18.24
C ASN A 476 22.28 9.49 -17.06
N VAL A 477 20.98 9.56 -17.36
CA VAL A 477 19.94 9.84 -16.36
C VAL A 477 19.91 8.80 -15.25
N LEU A 478 19.93 7.51 -15.62
CA LEU A 478 19.81 6.43 -14.63
C LEU A 478 21.09 6.25 -13.81
N LEU A 479 22.26 6.35 -14.43
CA LEU A 479 23.53 6.27 -13.69
C LEU A 479 23.67 7.42 -12.70
N ALA A 480 23.31 8.64 -13.11
CA ALA A 480 23.30 9.80 -12.20
C ALA A 480 22.25 9.64 -11.08
N THR A 481 21.07 9.07 -11.39
CA THR A 481 20.04 8.77 -10.38
C THR A 481 20.50 7.68 -9.41
N ALA A 482 21.19 6.65 -9.88
CA ALA A 482 21.77 5.60 -9.04
C ALA A 482 22.79 6.18 -8.04
N GLU A 483 23.62 7.14 -8.48
CA GLU A 483 24.68 7.73 -7.67
C GLU A 483 24.19 8.82 -6.71
N LYS A 484 23.31 9.71 -7.18
CA LYS A 484 22.90 10.95 -6.47
C LYS A 484 21.46 10.93 -5.98
N GLY A 485 20.71 9.89 -6.32
CA GLY A 485 19.29 9.75 -6.04
C GLY A 485 18.97 9.69 -4.55
N LYS A 486 17.76 10.11 -4.20
CA LYS A 486 17.16 9.73 -2.91
C LYS A 486 16.88 8.22 -2.93
N PRO A 487 16.73 7.55 -1.76
CA PRO A 487 16.53 6.10 -1.68
C PRO A 487 15.48 5.49 -2.63
N HIS A 488 14.33 6.13 -2.82
CA HIS A 488 13.29 5.64 -3.74
C HIS A 488 13.64 5.85 -5.22
N GLU A 489 14.28 6.96 -5.56
CA GLU A 489 14.82 7.24 -6.90
C GLU A 489 15.89 6.21 -7.26
N GLN A 490 16.78 5.88 -6.32
CA GLN A 490 17.81 4.86 -6.47
C GLN A 490 17.23 3.47 -6.70
N ALA A 491 16.24 3.06 -5.91
CA ALA A 491 15.59 1.75 -6.08
C ALA A 491 15.02 1.58 -7.50
N VAL A 492 14.39 2.62 -8.04
CA VAL A 492 13.88 2.63 -9.42
C VAL A 492 15.02 2.55 -10.43
N ALA A 493 16.06 3.39 -10.28
CA ALA A 493 17.21 3.36 -11.18
C ALA A 493 17.91 2.00 -11.19
N PHE A 494 18.05 1.34 -10.04
CA PHE A 494 18.69 0.03 -9.94
C PHE A 494 17.91 -1.03 -10.71
N GLN A 495 16.58 -1.07 -10.54
CA GLN A 495 15.75 -1.99 -11.30
C GLN A 495 15.93 -1.79 -12.81
N VAL A 496 15.81 -0.55 -13.29
CA VAL A 496 15.88 -0.26 -14.73
C VAL A 496 17.28 -0.53 -15.30
N LEU A 497 18.35 -0.17 -14.59
CA LEU A 497 19.73 -0.50 -14.98
C LEU A 497 19.97 -2.03 -15.00
N GLY A 498 19.39 -2.75 -14.05
CA GLY A 498 19.43 -4.21 -13.98
C GLY A 498 18.72 -4.87 -15.15
N ASP A 499 17.51 -4.41 -15.47
CA ASP A 499 16.69 -4.92 -16.58
C ASP A 499 17.34 -4.64 -17.93
N ALA A 500 17.94 -3.45 -18.10
CA ALA A 500 18.70 -3.05 -19.28
C ALA A 500 20.14 -3.63 -19.31
N LYS A 501 20.55 -4.38 -18.28
CA LYS A 501 21.88 -5.00 -18.15
C LYS A 501 23.07 -4.03 -18.33
N VAL A 502 22.94 -2.81 -17.78
CA VAL A 502 23.97 -1.76 -17.85
C VAL A 502 25.13 -2.11 -16.92
N LYS A 503 26.25 -2.58 -17.48
CA LYS A 503 27.40 -3.10 -16.70
C LYS A 503 28.11 -2.02 -15.91
N GLU A 504 28.12 -0.79 -16.42
CA GLU A 504 28.70 0.41 -15.83
C GLU A 504 28.07 0.74 -14.48
N ALA A 505 26.84 0.25 -14.20
CA ALA A 505 26.17 0.42 -12.92
C ALA A 505 26.72 -0.49 -11.81
N ALA A 506 27.45 -1.56 -12.14
CA ALA A 506 27.87 -2.56 -11.14
C ALA A 506 28.64 -1.96 -9.94
N PRO A 507 29.58 -1.01 -10.12
CA PRO A 507 30.29 -0.40 -8.99
C PRO A 507 29.38 0.37 -8.03
N VAL A 508 28.39 1.12 -8.54
CA VAL A 508 27.45 1.85 -7.68
C VAL A 508 26.49 0.88 -7.00
N LEU A 509 25.95 -0.11 -7.71
CA LEU A 509 25.07 -1.12 -7.13
C LEU A 509 25.75 -1.91 -6.00
N ALA A 510 27.01 -2.30 -6.18
CA ALA A 510 27.77 -3.03 -5.16
C ALA A 510 27.96 -2.20 -3.88
N ARG A 511 28.22 -0.89 -3.99
CA ARG A 511 28.29 0.00 -2.82
C ARG A 511 26.96 0.12 -2.07
N GLN A 512 25.84 -0.12 -2.75
CA GLN A 512 24.49 0.05 -2.21
C GLN A 512 23.95 -1.22 -1.52
N LEU A 513 24.73 -2.31 -1.50
CA LEU A 513 24.38 -3.52 -0.75
C LEU A 513 24.41 -3.34 0.77
N THR A 514 25.06 -2.28 1.28
CA THR A 514 25.05 -1.89 2.70
C THR A 514 24.14 -0.68 2.99
N HIS A 515 23.33 -0.25 2.03
CA HIS A 515 22.51 0.96 2.14
C HIS A 515 21.58 0.95 3.36
N THR A 516 21.40 2.09 4.05
CA THR A 516 20.64 2.16 5.32
C THR A 516 19.15 1.78 5.19
N TYR A 517 18.60 1.77 3.98
CA TYR A 517 17.26 1.24 3.68
C TYR A 517 17.37 -0.16 3.05
N PRO A 518 17.00 -1.24 3.76
CA PRO A 518 17.11 -2.61 3.27
C PRO A 518 16.30 -2.90 2.00
N LEU A 519 15.23 -2.14 1.75
CA LEU A 519 14.51 -2.23 0.48
C LEU A 519 15.44 -1.93 -0.72
N VAL A 520 16.27 -0.90 -0.60
CA VAL A 520 17.24 -0.48 -1.62
C VAL A 520 18.34 -1.52 -1.80
N ARG A 521 18.84 -2.14 -0.72
CA ARG A 521 19.78 -3.29 -0.81
C ARG A 521 19.23 -4.41 -1.68
N GLY A 522 17.95 -4.73 -1.50
CA GLY A 522 17.27 -5.76 -2.29
C GLY A 522 17.19 -5.43 -3.78
N TYR A 523 16.90 -4.16 -4.13
CA TYR A 523 16.93 -3.71 -5.53
C TYR A 523 18.36 -3.73 -6.11
N ALA A 524 19.35 -3.29 -5.35
CA ALA A 524 20.76 -3.33 -5.77
C ALA A 524 21.25 -4.77 -6.04
N LYS A 525 20.92 -5.71 -5.13
CA LYS A 525 21.26 -7.14 -5.29
C LYS A 525 20.63 -7.72 -6.56
N ARG A 526 19.31 -7.54 -6.75
CA ARG A 526 18.62 -8.05 -7.95
C ARG A 526 19.16 -7.45 -9.24
N ALA A 527 19.48 -6.16 -9.24
CA ALA A 527 20.07 -5.49 -10.40
C ALA A 527 21.44 -6.10 -10.76
N LEU A 528 22.31 -6.32 -9.78
CA LEU A 528 23.60 -6.99 -9.98
C LEU A 528 23.43 -8.43 -10.47
N GLU A 529 22.47 -9.19 -9.92
CA GLU A 529 22.14 -10.53 -10.37
C GLU A 529 21.69 -10.55 -11.84
N SER A 530 20.86 -9.58 -12.25
CA SER A 530 20.40 -9.43 -13.63
C SER A 530 21.55 -9.08 -14.59
N ILE A 531 22.40 -8.12 -14.22
CA ILE A 531 23.58 -7.71 -15.02
C ILE A 531 24.54 -8.88 -15.20
N ARG A 532 24.76 -9.67 -14.14
CA ARG A 532 25.67 -10.83 -14.17
C ARG A 532 25.03 -12.07 -14.80
N GLY A 533 23.70 -12.18 -14.79
CA GLY A 533 22.97 -13.38 -15.21
C GLY A 533 23.07 -14.55 -14.23
N ALA A 534 23.38 -14.31 -12.95
CA ALA A 534 23.54 -15.37 -11.94
C ALA A 534 23.23 -14.88 -10.50
N PRO A 535 22.73 -15.75 -9.60
CA PRO A 535 22.40 -15.40 -8.21
C PRO A 535 23.60 -14.99 -7.36
N LEU A 536 23.48 -13.91 -6.58
CA LEU A 536 24.51 -13.41 -5.68
C LEU A 536 24.40 -14.12 -4.33
N ALA A 537 25.46 -14.84 -3.94
CA ALA A 537 25.62 -15.42 -2.61
C ALA A 537 26.01 -14.34 -1.58
N ILE A 538 25.25 -13.23 -1.55
CA ILE A 538 25.35 -12.19 -0.53
C ILE A 538 24.10 -12.24 0.34
N ASP A 539 24.29 -12.37 1.64
CA ASP A 539 23.23 -12.23 2.62
C ASP A 539 23.06 -10.76 3.01
N ILE A 540 22.08 -10.08 2.41
CA ILE A 540 21.78 -8.66 2.66
C ILE A 540 21.06 -8.40 3.99
N ASP A 541 20.71 -9.46 4.73
CA ASP A 541 20.15 -9.41 6.08
C ASP A 541 21.24 -9.64 7.16
N ALA A 542 22.50 -9.90 6.75
CA ALA A 542 23.65 -10.00 7.64
C ALA A 542 24.10 -8.62 8.19
N PRO A 543 24.98 -8.59 9.21
CA PRO A 543 25.62 -7.34 9.67
C PRO A 543 26.38 -6.62 8.54
N ASP A 544 26.40 -5.28 8.58
CA ASP A 544 26.94 -4.45 7.48
C ASP A 544 28.42 -4.72 7.17
N ASP A 545 29.22 -5.04 8.19
CA ASP A 545 30.63 -5.43 8.07
C ASP A 545 30.79 -6.78 7.34
N ALA A 546 29.92 -7.74 7.64
CA ALA A 546 29.86 -9.01 6.94
C ALA A 546 29.43 -8.85 5.48
N ILE A 547 28.43 -7.99 5.20
CA ILE A 547 28.04 -7.66 3.83
C ILE A 547 29.21 -7.00 3.09
N ALA A 548 29.87 -6.03 3.71
CA ALA A 548 31.01 -5.33 3.10
C ALA A 548 32.17 -6.29 2.77
N GLU A 549 32.43 -7.28 3.63
CA GLU A 549 33.41 -8.33 3.37
C GLU A 549 33.00 -9.23 2.20
N GLN A 550 31.75 -9.69 2.16
CA GLN A 550 31.22 -10.47 1.03
C GLN A 550 31.31 -9.69 -0.30
N VAL A 551 31.07 -8.37 -0.28
CA VAL A 551 31.21 -7.51 -1.46
C VAL A 551 32.67 -7.38 -1.91
N ARG A 552 33.63 -7.32 -0.98
CA ARG A 552 35.06 -7.29 -1.33
C ARG A 552 35.49 -8.58 -2.03
N GLN A 553 34.95 -9.73 -1.61
CA GLN A 553 35.25 -11.04 -2.19
C GLN A 553 34.64 -11.26 -3.59
N LEU A 554 33.74 -10.38 -4.04
CA LEU A 554 33.18 -10.42 -5.41
C LEU A 554 34.02 -9.67 -6.44
N ARG A 555 34.96 -8.82 -6.00
CA ARG A 555 35.88 -8.08 -6.87
C ARG A 555 37.08 -8.95 -7.19
#